data_AF-A0ABD3TY40-F1
#
_entry.id   AF-A0ABD3TY40-F1
#
_cell.length_a   1.000
_cell.length_b   1.000
_cell.length_c   1.000
_cell.angle_alpha   90.00
_cell.angle_beta   90.00
_cell.angle_gamma   90.00
#
_symmetry.space_group_name_H-M   'P 1'
#
loop_
_entity.id
_entity.type
_entity.pdbx_description
1 polymer ?
#
loop_
_entity_poly.entity_id
_entity_poly.type
_entity_poly.pdbx_seq_one_letter_code
_entity_poly.pdbx_strand_id
1 'polypeptide(L)'
;MEGEENEDYMGDLSQFLPPEISQSSSTKGTTSSSGKLEVPNSSNKKTKAKNWQDHRKLKRERKQIEEDQLTLEKMGSAIPHSNIGFKLLKQMGYTPGSALGKEGSGRVEPVGLEIRRGRAGIGKEDPKVENMRREKEKAERYERKEAELMEDFGRVQKERWKEKRIVVNFKKGEAVLAQLENRDVVEVEKTGDEEKEEEEEDEEEEIITEEDLLNILLKLRNEFCYCLFCGCQYDTMEALLSECPGVSEDEH
;
A
#
# COMPACT_ATOMS: atom_id res chain seq x y z
N MET A 1 35.41 14.29 1.94
CA MET A 1 36.57 14.41 1.03
C MET A 1 37.30 13.08 1.13
N GLU A 2 37.41 12.19 0.16
CA GLU A 2 37.10 12.03 -1.27
C GLU A 2 37.03 10.48 -1.43
N GLY A 3 36.06 9.86 -2.09
CA GLY A 3 35.95 9.85 -3.54
C GLY A 3 36.93 8.86 -4.17
N GLU A 4 36.78 7.55 -3.95
CA GLU A 4 37.43 6.55 -4.80
C GLU A 4 36.36 5.76 -5.57
N GLU A 5 36.39 6.07 -6.87
CA GLU A 5 35.60 5.59 -7.97
C GLU A 5 35.85 4.09 -8.15
N ASN A 6 34.84 3.25 -7.93
CA ASN A 6 34.88 1.89 -8.44
C ASN A 6 34.53 1.95 -9.92
N GLU A 7 35.60 2.09 -10.70
CA GLU A 7 35.68 2.00 -12.14
C GLU A 7 34.82 0.85 -12.67
N ASP A 8 33.90 1.21 -13.57
CA ASP A 8 32.97 0.35 -14.29
C ASP A 8 33.75 -0.56 -15.26
N TYR A 9 34.41 -1.56 -14.67
CA TYR A 9 35.10 -2.62 -15.36
C TYR A 9 34.07 -3.44 -16.13
N MET A 10 34.10 -3.30 -17.46
CA MET A 10 33.28 -3.94 -18.50
C MET A 10 32.21 -3.05 -19.17
N GLY A 11 32.43 -1.74 -19.26
CA GLY A 11 31.50 -0.80 -19.94
C GLY A 11 31.83 -0.37 -21.37
N ASP A 12 33.04 -0.55 -21.91
CA ASP A 12 33.43 0.16 -23.14
C ASP A 12 33.60 -0.74 -24.37
N LEU A 13 32.47 -0.98 -25.05
CA LEU A 13 32.42 -1.66 -26.36
C LEU A 13 32.79 -0.75 -27.55
N SER A 14 33.11 0.53 -27.31
CA SER A 14 33.50 1.45 -28.39
C SER A 14 34.84 1.07 -29.06
N GLN A 15 35.66 0.25 -28.38
CA GLN A 15 36.93 -0.26 -28.91
C GLN A 15 36.77 -1.39 -29.94
N PHE A 16 35.57 -1.99 -30.06
CA PHE A 16 35.30 -3.10 -30.97
C PHE A 16 34.46 -2.72 -32.19
N LEU A 17 34.04 -1.46 -32.29
CA LEU A 17 33.34 -0.93 -33.47
C LEU A 17 34.35 -0.19 -34.35
N PRO A 18 34.51 -0.55 -35.64
CA PRO A 18 35.42 0.16 -36.52
C PRO A 18 34.96 1.61 -36.74
N PRO A 19 35.89 2.58 -36.79
CA PRO A 19 35.54 3.99 -36.92
C PRO A 19 34.84 4.26 -38.26
N GLU A 20 33.61 4.77 -38.19
CA GLU A 20 32.87 5.21 -39.36
C GLU A 20 33.60 6.36 -40.05
N ILE A 21 33.77 6.21 -41.36
CA ILE A 21 34.47 7.14 -42.23
C ILE A 21 33.56 8.34 -42.46
N SER A 22 34.00 9.49 -41.97
CA SER A 22 33.41 10.81 -42.25
C SER A 22 33.46 11.11 -43.75
N GLN A 23 32.30 11.34 -44.38
CA GLN A 23 32.21 12.23 -45.54
C GLN A 23 31.07 13.22 -45.38
N SER A 24 31.49 14.49 -45.36
CA SER A 24 30.75 15.74 -45.26
C SER A 24 29.78 15.99 -46.42
N SER A 25 28.68 16.70 -46.17
CA SER A 25 28.42 18.00 -46.84
C SER A 25 27.23 18.76 -46.23
N SER A 26 27.35 20.07 -46.39
CA SER A 26 26.66 21.22 -45.77
C SER A 26 25.14 21.37 -45.95
N THR A 27 24.47 22.10 -45.05
CA THR A 27 24.00 23.49 -45.28
C THR A 27 23.46 24.15 -44.01
N LYS A 28 23.49 25.49 -44.00
CA LYS A 28 23.34 26.44 -42.89
C LYS A 28 21.87 26.74 -42.51
N GLY A 29 21.66 27.19 -41.27
CA GLY A 29 20.49 27.96 -40.84
C GLY A 29 20.66 28.50 -39.41
N THR A 30 20.62 29.82 -39.26
CA THR A 30 20.97 30.61 -38.07
C THR A 30 19.76 31.02 -37.22
N THR A 31 20.07 31.45 -35.98
CA THR A 31 19.40 32.41 -35.07
C THR A 31 18.45 31.92 -33.95
N SER A 32 18.97 32.11 -32.73
CA SER A 32 18.41 32.85 -31.57
C SER A 32 17.27 32.28 -30.70
N SER A 33 17.67 32.05 -29.45
CA SER A 33 17.11 32.57 -28.19
C SER A 33 15.80 32.02 -27.60
N SER A 34 15.83 32.06 -26.26
CA SER A 34 14.75 32.02 -25.27
C SER A 34 14.24 30.65 -24.84
N GLY A 35 14.35 30.44 -23.53
CA GLY A 35 14.13 29.17 -22.87
C GLY A 35 12.66 28.81 -22.70
N LYS A 36 12.46 27.56 -22.31
CA LYS A 36 11.25 27.13 -21.63
C LYS A 36 11.57 25.92 -20.77
N LEU A 37 11.12 26.01 -19.52
CA LEU A 37 11.11 24.97 -18.52
C LEU A 37 10.37 23.75 -19.09
N GLU A 38 11.02 22.58 -19.05
CA GLU A 38 10.35 21.29 -19.28
C GLU A 38 10.33 20.48 -17.99
N VAL A 39 9.10 20.20 -17.58
CA VAL A 39 8.67 19.30 -16.50
C VAL A 39 9.27 17.91 -16.69
N PRO A 40 9.79 17.22 -15.65
CA PRO A 40 10.26 15.85 -15.81
C PRO A 40 9.04 14.92 -15.89
N ASN A 41 8.63 14.60 -17.12
CA ASN A 41 7.59 13.62 -17.38
C ASN A 41 8.14 12.22 -17.01
N SER A 42 7.51 11.60 -16.00
CA SER A 42 7.85 10.28 -15.46
C SER A 42 7.86 9.24 -16.59
N SER A 43 9.06 8.90 -17.05
CA SER A 43 9.24 7.97 -18.15
C SER A 43 8.93 6.56 -17.68
N ASN A 44 7.88 6.00 -18.28
CA ASN A 44 7.57 4.58 -18.40
C ASN A 44 8.78 3.68 -18.11
N LYS A 45 8.82 3.07 -16.92
CA LYS A 45 9.73 1.97 -16.60
C LYS A 45 9.37 0.80 -17.52
N LYS A 46 9.97 0.77 -18.71
CA LYS A 46 10.01 -0.42 -19.57
C LYS A 46 10.53 -1.56 -18.71
N THR A 47 9.69 -2.55 -18.46
CA THR A 47 10.07 -3.80 -17.79
C THR A 47 11.29 -4.35 -18.49
N LYS A 48 12.45 -4.37 -17.81
CA LYS A 48 13.70 -4.92 -18.37
C LYS A 48 13.38 -6.32 -18.89
N ALA A 49 13.54 -6.54 -20.20
CA ALA A 49 13.39 -7.86 -20.79
C ALA A 49 14.31 -8.82 -20.05
N LYS A 50 13.78 -9.96 -19.56
CA LYS A 50 14.56 -10.94 -18.82
C LYS A 50 15.79 -11.34 -19.63
N ASN A 51 16.95 -11.43 -18.97
CA ASN A 51 18.21 -11.79 -19.60
C ASN A 51 18.06 -13.16 -20.31
N TRP A 52 18.68 -13.35 -21.47
CA TRP A 52 18.66 -14.63 -22.21
C TRP A 52 19.02 -15.84 -21.33
N GLN A 53 19.91 -15.61 -20.35
CA GLN A 53 20.30 -16.60 -19.34
C GLN A 53 19.12 -17.05 -18.46
N ASP A 54 18.24 -16.13 -18.06
CA ASP A 54 17.05 -16.41 -17.25
C ASP A 54 16.02 -17.21 -18.05
N HIS A 55 15.79 -16.84 -19.31
CA HIS A 55 14.93 -17.60 -20.21
C HIS A 55 15.41 -19.05 -20.38
N ARG A 56 16.73 -19.26 -20.50
CA ARG A 56 17.30 -20.61 -20.59
C ARG A 56 17.11 -21.40 -19.30
N LYS A 57 17.27 -20.77 -18.14
CA LYS A 57 17.03 -21.38 -16.83
C LYS A 57 15.57 -21.80 -16.65
N LEU A 58 14.63 -20.89 -16.91
CA LEU A 58 13.19 -21.17 -16.84
C LEU A 58 12.76 -22.31 -17.78
N LYS A 59 13.32 -22.35 -19.00
CA LYS A 59 13.02 -23.44 -19.95
C LYS A 59 13.49 -24.80 -19.44
N ARG A 60 14.64 -24.87 -18.75
CA ARG A 60 15.11 -26.12 -18.13
C ARG A 60 14.24 -26.53 -16.95
N GLU A 61 13.91 -25.58 -16.07
CA GLU A 61 13.04 -25.84 -14.92
C GLU A 61 11.66 -26.35 -15.36
N ARG A 62 11.09 -25.75 -16.41
CA ARG A 62 9.81 -26.22 -16.97
C ARG A 62 9.87 -27.65 -17.49
N LYS A 63 10.94 -28.01 -18.21
CA LYS A 63 11.14 -29.38 -18.68
C LYS A 63 11.26 -30.37 -17.53
N GLN A 64 11.98 -30.00 -16.47
CA GLN A 64 12.12 -30.87 -15.29
C GLN A 64 10.76 -31.12 -14.61
N ILE A 65 9.93 -30.08 -14.47
CA ILE A 65 8.58 -30.21 -13.90
C ILE A 65 7.72 -31.12 -14.77
N GLU A 66 7.74 -30.93 -16.08
CA GLU A 66 7.00 -31.76 -17.04
C GLU A 66 7.46 -33.23 -16.99
N GLU A 67 8.78 -33.48 -16.92
CA GLU A 67 9.34 -34.82 -16.74
C GLU A 67 8.90 -35.46 -15.41
N ASP A 68 8.87 -34.69 -14.31
CA ASP A 68 8.46 -35.18 -13.00
C ASP A 68 6.98 -35.53 -12.97
N GLN A 69 6.13 -34.66 -13.53
CA GLN A 69 4.70 -34.91 -13.71
C GLN A 69 4.47 -36.17 -14.54
N LEU A 70 5.13 -36.26 -15.70
CA LEU A 70 5.03 -37.43 -16.57
C LEU A 70 5.50 -38.72 -15.87
N THR A 71 6.55 -38.63 -15.03
CA THR A 71 7.05 -39.77 -14.26
C THR A 71 6.02 -40.21 -13.23
N LEU A 72 5.44 -39.28 -12.48
CA LEU A 72 4.39 -39.57 -11.49
C LEU A 72 3.13 -40.17 -12.15
N GLU A 73 2.70 -39.65 -13.29
CA GLU A 73 1.56 -40.18 -14.06
C GLU A 73 1.83 -41.60 -14.59
N LYS A 74 3.04 -41.85 -15.11
CA LYS A 74 3.45 -43.18 -15.57
C LYS A 74 3.55 -44.19 -14.43
N MET A 75 3.87 -43.75 -13.22
CA MET A 75 3.87 -44.61 -12.04
C MET A 75 2.46 -44.90 -11.52
N GLY A 76 1.54 -43.93 -11.64
CA GLY A 76 0.14 -44.11 -11.23
C GLY A 76 -0.70 -44.93 -12.21
N SER A 77 -0.29 -45.04 -13.48
CA SER A 77 -1.04 -45.77 -14.49
C SER A 77 -0.70 -47.27 -14.49
N ALA A 78 -1.74 -48.11 -14.57
CA ALA A 78 -1.58 -49.55 -14.69
C ALA A 78 -0.91 -49.93 -16.02
N ILE A 79 -0.09 -50.99 -15.99
CA ILE A 79 0.59 -51.50 -17.18
C ILE A 79 -0.47 -51.94 -18.22
N PRO A 80 -0.37 -51.53 -19.49
CA PRO A 80 -1.36 -51.89 -20.50
C PRO A 80 -1.36 -53.40 -20.79
N HIS A 81 -2.52 -53.95 -21.11
CA HIS A 81 -2.71 -55.37 -21.43
C HIS A 81 -1.93 -55.84 -22.68
N SER A 82 -1.51 -54.91 -23.53
CA SER A 82 -0.67 -55.18 -24.70
C SER A 82 0.78 -55.50 -24.32
N ASN A 83 1.24 -55.08 -23.13
CA ASN A 83 2.59 -55.30 -22.64
C ASN A 83 2.86 -56.80 -22.44
N ILE A 84 4.02 -57.25 -22.92
CA ILE A 84 4.47 -58.65 -22.85
C ILE A 84 4.55 -59.12 -21.39
N GLY A 85 5.01 -58.25 -20.47
CA GLY A 85 5.09 -58.56 -19.05
C GLY A 85 3.71 -58.80 -18.42
N PHE A 86 2.69 -58.02 -18.79
CA PHE A 86 1.33 -58.23 -18.31
C PHE A 86 0.74 -59.55 -18.83
N LYS A 87 1.00 -59.90 -20.09
CA LYS A 87 0.58 -61.19 -20.68
C LYS A 87 1.24 -62.37 -19.96
N LEU A 88 2.53 -62.27 -19.66
CA LEU A 88 3.26 -63.28 -18.91
C LEU A 88 2.72 -63.43 -17.49
N LEU A 89 2.51 -62.32 -16.76
CA LEU A 89 1.91 -62.33 -15.43
C LEU A 89 0.54 -63.01 -15.43
N LYS A 90 -0.32 -62.67 -16.41
CA LYS A 90 -1.64 -63.29 -16.57
C LYS A 90 -1.55 -64.81 -16.81
N GLN A 91 -0.58 -65.28 -17.60
CA GLN A 91 -0.34 -66.71 -17.81
C GLN A 91 0.13 -67.43 -16.54
N MET A 92 0.83 -66.72 -15.65
CA MET A 92 1.26 -67.24 -14.34
C MET A 92 0.17 -67.16 -13.27
N GLY A 93 -1.07 -66.79 -13.64
CA GLY A 93 -2.21 -66.76 -12.74
C GLY A 93 -2.44 -65.41 -12.04
N TYR A 94 -1.76 -64.34 -12.45
CA TYR A 94 -2.06 -62.99 -11.95
C TYR A 94 -3.42 -62.49 -12.46
N THR A 95 -4.28 -62.06 -11.53
CA THR A 95 -5.52 -61.35 -11.85
C THR A 95 -5.34 -59.84 -11.64
N PRO A 96 -5.82 -58.98 -12.56
CA PRO A 96 -5.68 -57.54 -12.40
C PRO A 96 -6.37 -57.07 -11.10
N GLY A 97 -5.62 -56.40 -10.24
CA GLY A 97 -6.10 -55.93 -8.93
C GLY A 97 -5.87 -56.91 -7.77
N SER A 98 -5.41 -58.13 -8.01
CA SER A 98 -5.01 -59.04 -6.92
C SER A 98 -3.59 -58.77 -6.45
N ALA A 99 -3.36 -58.90 -5.13
CA ALA A 99 -2.03 -58.92 -4.56
C ALA A 99 -1.26 -60.20 -4.95
N LEU A 100 0.05 -60.08 -5.15
CA LEU A 100 0.93 -61.22 -5.40
C LEU A 100 1.26 -61.96 -4.08
N GLY A 101 1.46 -63.28 -4.15
CA GLY A 101 1.86 -64.11 -2.99
C GLY A 101 0.88 -65.25 -2.69
N LYS A 102 1.30 -66.22 -1.87
CA LYS A 102 0.54 -67.47 -1.59
C LYS A 102 -0.86 -67.23 -1.02
N GLU A 103 -1.03 -66.14 -0.26
CA GLU A 103 -2.30 -65.70 0.33
C GLU A 103 -2.68 -64.27 -0.11
N GLY A 104 -2.07 -63.75 -1.18
CA GLY A 104 -2.24 -62.34 -1.57
C GLY A 104 -1.66 -61.35 -0.55
N SER A 105 -0.56 -61.72 0.12
CA SER A 105 0.11 -60.90 1.14
C SER A 105 0.95 -59.74 0.58
N GLY A 106 1.12 -59.66 -0.75
CA GLY A 106 1.85 -58.58 -1.41
C GLY A 106 1.07 -57.27 -1.47
N ARG A 107 1.77 -56.17 -1.77
CA ARG A 107 1.14 -54.88 -2.02
C ARG A 107 0.46 -54.87 -3.40
N VAL A 108 -0.76 -54.35 -3.45
CA VAL A 108 -1.51 -54.14 -4.70
C VAL A 108 -1.06 -52.87 -5.40
N GLU A 109 -0.75 -51.85 -4.62
CA GLU A 109 -0.33 -50.54 -5.12
C GLU A 109 1.19 -50.40 -5.17
N PRO A 110 1.73 -49.72 -6.20
CA PRO A 110 3.15 -49.44 -6.29
C PRO A 110 3.59 -48.51 -5.15
N VAL A 111 4.86 -48.59 -4.76
CA VAL A 111 5.42 -47.71 -3.74
C VAL A 111 5.49 -46.28 -4.28
N GLY A 112 4.91 -45.33 -3.54
CA GLY A 112 4.96 -43.92 -3.89
C GLY A 112 6.39 -43.39 -3.93
N LEU A 113 6.69 -42.55 -4.91
CA LEU A 113 7.97 -41.86 -5.03
C LEU A 113 7.80 -40.36 -4.80
N GLU A 114 8.76 -39.78 -4.07
CA GLU A 114 8.91 -38.35 -3.94
C GLU A 114 10.14 -37.90 -4.75
N ILE A 115 9.93 -37.17 -5.84
CA ILE A 115 11.01 -36.70 -6.71
C ILE A 115 11.56 -35.39 -6.17
N ARG A 116 12.79 -35.41 -5.64
CA ARG A 116 13.49 -34.21 -5.15
C ARG A 116 14.63 -33.84 -6.10
N ARG A 117 14.56 -32.67 -6.74
CA ARG A 117 15.57 -32.20 -7.70
C ARG A 117 16.65 -31.28 -7.10
N GLY A 118 16.86 -31.34 -5.79
CA GLY A 118 17.84 -30.52 -5.07
C GLY A 118 19.06 -31.29 -4.60
N ARG A 119 20.06 -30.54 -4.11
CA ARG A 119 21.19 -31.06 -3.31
C ARG A 119 21.04 -30.68 -1.83
N ALA A 120 19.83 -30.34 -1.39
CA ALA A 120 19.54 -30.07 0.01
C ALA A 120 19.55 -31.39 0.80
N GLY A 121 19.87 -31.31 2.09
CA GLY A 121 19.82 -32.47 2.97
C GLY A 121 18.42 -33.07 3.07
N ILE A 122 18.34 -34.38 3.25
CA ILE A 122 17.09 -35.09 3.54
C ILE A 122 16.49 -34.49 4.83
N GLY A 123 15.19 -34.18 4.82
CA GLY A 123 14.50 -33.52 5.92
C GLY A 123 14.42 -32.00 5.85
N LYS A 124 15.18 -31.33 4.96
CA LYS A 124 14.99 -29.89 4.70
C LYS A 124 13.86 -29.69 3.69
N GLU A 125 12.94 -28.77 3.98
CA GLU A 125 11.85 -28.40 3.06
C GLU A 125 12.40 -27.82 1.75
N ASP A 126 11.68 -28.00 0.65
CA ASP A 126 12.07 -27.42 -0.63
C ASP A 126 12.03 -25.88 -0.54
N PRO A 127 13.04 -25.16 -1.06
CA PRO A 127 13.15 -23.71 -0.89
C PRO A 127 11.96 -22.94 -1.45
N LYS A 128 11.25 -23.52 -2.44
CA LYS A 128 10.00 -22.98 -2.98
C LYS A 128 8.88 -22.99 -1.92
N VAL A 129 8.75 -24.10 -1.19
CA VAL A 129 7.72 -24.25 -0.15
C VAL A 129 8.03 -23.33 1.02
N GLU A 130 9.29 -23.26 1.44
CA GLU A 130 9.74 -22.35 2.50
C GLU A 130 9.45 -20.88 2.15
N ASN A 131 9.78 -20.45 0.91
CA ASN A 131 9.54 -19.07 0.48
C ASN A 131 8.05 -18.74 0.42
N MET A 132 7.22 -19.64 -0.12
CA MET A 132 5.76 -19.47 -0.14
C MET A 132 5.17 -19.32 1.27
N ARG A 133 5.64 -20.12 2.24
CA ARG A 133 5.23 -20.01 3.65
C ARG A 133 5.62 -18.65 4.24
N ARG A 134 6.85 -18.20 3.99
CA ARG A 134 7.35 -16.91 4.46
C ARG A 134 6.62 -15.73 3.83
N GLU A 135 6.27 -15.82 2.55
CA GLU A 135 5.50 -14.79 1.84
C GLU A 135 4.07 -14.69 2.39
N LYS A 136 3.42 -15.83 2.66
CA LYS A 136 2.10 -15.88 3.28
C LYS A 136 2.09 -15.24 4.68
N GLU A 137 3.08 -15.57 5.51
CA GLU A 137 3.21 -14.98 6.86
C GLU A 137 3.45 -13.46 6.81
N LYS A 138 4.22 -12.99 5.83
CA LYS A 138 4.42 -11.55 5.60
C LYS A 138 3.14 -10.86 5.14
N ALA A 139 2.39 -11.49 4.23
CA ALA A 139 1.11 -10.96 3.75
C ALA A 139 0.10 -10.83 4.89
N GLU A 140 -0.05 -11.87 5.72
CA GLU A 140 -0.92 -11.86 6.90
C GLU A 140 -0.49 -10.78 7.91
N ARG A 141 0.82 -10.60 8.12
CA ARG A 141 1.33 -9.51 8.97
C ARG A 141 1.01 -8.13 8.37
N TYR A 142 1.08 -7.98 7.05
CA TYR A 142 0.75 -6.72 6.38
C TYR A 142 -0.74 -6.41 6.49
N GLU A 143 -1.61 -7.37 6.20
CA GLU A 143 -3.07 -7.25 6.33
C GLU A 143 -3.48 -6.87 7.77
N ARG A 144 -2.87 -7.49 8.79
CA ARG A 144 -3.13 -7.12 10.19
C ARG A 144 -2.74 -5.67 10.51
N LYS A 145 -1.59 -5.21 10.01
CA LYS A 145 -1.15 -3.82 10.21
C LYS A 145 -2.06 -2.83 9.50
N GLU A 146 -2.52 -3.18 8.31
CA GLU A 146 -3.47 -2.37 7.53
C GLU A 146 -4.81 -2.25 8.26
N ALA A 147 -5.31 -3.36 8.81
CA ALA A 147 -6.52 -3.36 9.64
C ALA A 147 -6.37 -2.49 10.91
N GLU A 148 -5.26 -2.63 11.63
CA GLU A 148 -4.93 -1.80 12.81
C GLU A 148 -4.89 -0.31 12.45
N LEU A 149 -4.20 0.05 11.37
CA LEU A 149 -4.14 1.43 10.90
C LEU A 149 -5.52 1.98 10.50
N MET A 150 -6.37 1.14 9.91
CA MET A 150 -7.72 1.53 9.49
C MET A 150 -8.66 1.77 10.68
N GLU A 151 -8.53 1.00 11.77
CA GLU A 151 -9.29 1.22 13.00
C GLU A 151 -8.96 2.58 13.64
N ASP A 152 -7.69 2.98 13.60
CA ASP A 152 -7.23 4.23 14.19
C ASP A 152 -7.56 5.46 13.33
N PHE A 153 -7.64 5.28 12.00
CA PHE A 153 -7.98 6.36 11.08
C PHE A 153 -9.32 7.03 11.42
N GLY A 154 -10.35 6.25 11.77
CA GLY A 154 -11.65 6.79 12.15
C GLY A 154 -11.62 7.63 13.44
N ARG A 155 -10.83 7.20 14.43
CA ARG A 155 -10.65 7.93 15.70
C ARG A 155 -9.93 9.26 15.48
N VAL A 156 -8.79 9.22 14.78
CA VAL A 156 -7.97 10.41 14.50
C VAL A 156 -8.77 11.43 13.69
N GLN A 157 -9.54 10.97 12.70
CA GLN A 157 -10.40 11.87 11.93
C GLN A 157 -11.47 12.48 12.84
N LYS A 158 -12.18 11.70 13.66
CA LYS A 158 -13.20 12.25 14.57
C LYS A 158 -12.61 13.28 15.56
N GLU A 159 -11.44 13.04 16.10
CA GLU A 159 -10.75 13.96 17.02
C GLU A 159 -10.37 15.28 16.34
N ARG A 160 -9.77 15.22 15.14
CA ARG A 160 -9.43 16.43 14.37
C ARG A 160 -10.64 17.29 14.05
N TRP A 161 -11.80 16.68 13.77
CA TRP A 161 -13.03 17.42 13.49
C TRP A 161 -13.59 18.08 14.75
N LYS A 162 -13.49 17.42 15.91
CA LYS A 162 -13.86 18.01 17.19
C LYS A 162 -12.98 19.21 17.54
N GLU A 163 -11.67 19.07 17.41
CA GLU A 163 -10.70 20.14 17.66
C GLU A 163 -10.96 21.37 16.78
N LYS A 164 -11.12 21.16 15.46
CA LYS A 164 -11.50 22.25 14.53
C LYS A 164 -12.82 22.92 14.92
N ARG A 165 -13.79 22.15 15.40
CA ARG A 165 -15.11 22.67 15.80
C ARG A 165 -15.01 23.54 17.06
N ILE A 166 -14.15 23.17 18.03
CA ILE A 166 -13.85 24.01 19.19
C ILE A 166 -13.28 25.36 18.75
N VAL A 167 -12.26 25.36 17.88
CA VAL A 167 -11.63 26.59 17.36
C VAL A 167 -12.65 27.49 16.64
N VAL A 168 -13.48 26.92 15.77
CA VAL A 168 -14.50 27.69 15.03
C VAL A 168 -15.53 28.29 15.97
N ASN A 169 -16.00 27.54 16.98
CA ASN A 169 -16.98 28.04 17.95
C ASN A 169 -16.39 29.10 18.86
N PHE A 170 -15.13 28.96 19.26
CA PHE A 170 -14.42 29.94 20.08
C PHE A 170 -14.35 31.29 19.36
N LYS A 171 -13.85 31.29 18.11
CA LYS A 171 -13.76 32.49 17.27
C LYS A 171 -15.12 33.16 17.05
N LYS A 172 -16.19 32.37 16.89
CA LYS A 172 -17.57 32.91 16.80
C LYS A 172 -18.00 33.56 18.12
N GLY A 173 -17.73 32.91 19.25
CA GLY A 173 -18.05 33.43 20.58
C GLY A 173 -17.31 34.74 20.86
N GLU A 174 -16.01 34.82 20.54
CA GLU A 174 -15.24 36.07 20.62
C GLU A 174 -15.82 37.17 19.76
N ALA A 175 -16.17 36.88 18.51
CA ALA A 175 -16.76 37.86 17.61
C ALA A 175 -18.09 38.42 18.15
N VAL A 176 -18.94 37.56 18.71
CA VAL A 176 -20.19 38.00 19.33
C VAL A 176 -19.94 38.79 20.61
N LEU A 177 -19.00 38.35 21.45
CA LEU A 177 -18.64 39.05 22.68
C LEU A 177 -18.13 40.47 22.36
N ALA A 178 -17.27 40.60 21.36
CA ALA A 178 -16.79 41.91 20.88
C ALA A 178 -17.92 42.82 20.40
N GLN A 179 -18.91 42.26 19.70
CA GLN A 179 -20.12 42.99 19.27
C GLN A 179 -20.96 43.47 20.46
N LEU A 180 -21.18 42.60 21.46
CA LEU A 180 -22.02 42.90 22.62
C LEU A 180 -21.34 43.84 23.63
N GLU A 181 -20.01 43.81 23.73
CA GLU A 181 -19.23 44.71 24.58
C GLU A 181 -19.12 46.14 24.01
N ASN A 182 -19.72 46.43 22.85
CA ASN A 182 -19.60 47.72 22.14
C ASN A 182 -18.15 48.20 22.01
N ARG A 183 -17.20 47.28 21.89
CA ARG A 183 -15.80 47.58 21.60
C ARG A 183 -15.74 47.81 20.10
N ASP A 184 -15.41 49.04 19.68
CA ASP A 184 -15.39 49.48 18.28
C ASP A 184 -14.97 48.34 17.33
N VAL A 185 -15.93 47.86 16.53
CA VAL A 185 -15.68 46.89 15.47
C VAL A 185 -14.78 47.59 14.46
N VAL A 186 -13.48 47.31 14.51
CA VAL A 186 -12.63 47.52 13.33
C VAL A 186 -13.15 46.54 12.29
N GLU A 187 -13.97 47.04 11.37
CA GLU A 187 -14.47 46.30 10.23
C GLU A 187 -13.28 45.76 9.42
N VAL A 188 -12.95 44.49 9.63
CA VAL A 188 -12.13 43.76 8.67
C VAL A 188 -13.04 43.49 7.48
N GLU A 189 -12.89 44.31 6.44
CA GLU A 189 -13.61 44.19 5.19
C GLU A 189 -13.47 42.77 4.63
N LYS A 190 -14.61 42.09 4.44
CA LYS A 190 -14.70 40.95 3.53
C LYS A 190 -14.62 41.46 2.09
N THR A 191 -13.41 41.67 1.60
CA THR A 191 -13.08 41.49 0.17
C THR A 191 -12.73 40.00 0.04
N GLY A 192 -13.52 39.20 -0.68
CA GLY A 192 -13.47 39.12 -2.12
C GLY A 192 -12.43 38.08 -2.52
N ASP A 193 -12.85 36.82 -2.62
CA ASP A 193 -12.29 35.73 -3.42
C ASP A 193 -10.84 35.90 -3.91
N GLU A 194 -9.84 35.49 -3.11
CA GLU A 194 -8.48 35.21 -3.58
C GLU A 194 -7.91 34.00 -2.82
N GLU A 195 -7.43 33.03 -3.60
CA GLU A 195 -6.68 31.85 -3.20
C GLU A 195 -5.52 32.27 -2.28
N LYS A 196 -5.63 31.98 -0.97
CA LYS A 196 -4.54 32.20 -0.03
C LYS A 196 -3.64 30.96 0.01
N GLU A 197 -2.47 31.11 -0.59
CA GLU A 197 -1.27 30.37 -0.24
C GLU A 197 -1.09 30.46 1.30
N GLU A 198 -1.00 29.30 1.94
CA GLU A 198 -0.62 29.17 3.35
C GLU A 198 0.87 29.50 3.45
N GLU A 199 1.21 30.78 3.65
CA GLU A 199 2.45 31.14 4.32
C GLU A 199 2.26 30.85 5.80
N GLU A 200 2.94 29.79 6.28
CA GLU A 200 3.15 29.54 7.71
C GLU A 200 3.98 30.71 8.29
N GLU A 201 3.30 31.75 8.74
CA GLU A 201 3.82 32.57 9.83
C GLU A 201 3.62 31.77 11.11
N ASP A 202 4.74 31.34 11.69
CA ASP A 202 4.87 30.89 13.08
C ASP A 202 4.49 32.04 14.05
N GLU A 203 3.24 32.48 14.02
CA GLU A 203 2.63 33.11 15.19
C GLU A 203 2.30 31.98 16.16
N GLU A 204 2.73 32.11 17.41
CA GLU A 204 2.33 31.24 18.51
C GLU A 204 0.80 31.29 18.64
N GLU A 205 0.08 30.54 17.80
CA GLU A 205 -1.37 30.41 17.92
C GLU A 205 -1.62 29.80 19.30
N GLU A 206 -2.13 30.62 20.23
CA GLU A 206 -2.60 30.14 21.52
C GLU A 206 -3.48 28.92 21.25
N ILE A 207 -3.07 27.77 21.78
CA ILE A 207 -3.78 26.51 21.59
C ILE A 207 -5.16 26.69 22.21
N ILE A 208 -6.17 27.00 21.38
CA ILE A 208 -7.54 27.21 21.85
C ILE A 208 -8.03 25.90 22.43
N THR A 209 -8.21 25.86 23.75
CA THR A 209 -8.67 24.69 24.46
C THR A 209 -10.20 24.65 24.56
N GLU A 210 -10.75 23.49 24.91
CA GLU A 210 -12.18 23.37 25.21
C GLU A 210 -12.60 24.27 26.40
N GLU A 211 -11.69 24.51 27.35
CA GLU A 211 -11.90 25.38 28.50
C GLU A 211 -12.08 26.83 28.08
N ASP A 212 -11.31 27.30 27.09
CA ASP A 212 -11.40 28.66 26.56
C ASP A 212 -12.75 28.91 25.89
N LEU A 213 -13.24 27.92 25.12
CA LEU A 213 -14.58 27.95 24.54
C LEU A 213 -15.65 28.02 25.64
N LEU A 214 -15.56 27.18 26.67
CA LEU A 214 -16.50 27.20 27.79
C LEU A 214 -16.49 28.55 28.53
N ASN A 215 -15.32 29.13 28.74
CA ASN A 215 -15.18 30.43 29.39
C ASN A 215 -15.91 31.53 28.62
N ILE A 216 -15.77 31.58 27.29
CA ILE A 216 -16.48 32.55 26.44
C ILE A 216 -17.99 32.31 26.46
N LEU A 217 -18.42 31.05 26.32
CA LEU A 217 -19.84 30.69 26.36
C LEU A 217 -20.49 31.09 27.68
N LEU A 218 -19.80 30.88 28.80
CA LEU A 218 -20.28 31.28 30.13
C LEU A 218 -20.33 32.79 30.30
N LYS A 219 -19.33 33.54 29.79
CA LYS A 219 -19.37 35.01 29.79
C LYS A 219 -20.57 35.54 29.03
N LEU A 220 -20.79 35.07 27.79
CA LEU A 220 -21.94 35.44 26.95
C LEU A 220 -23.28 35.19 27.66
N ARG A 221 -23.39 34.09 28.41
CA ARG A 221 -24.61 33.73 29.15
C ARG A 221 -24.82 34.54 30.41
N ASN A 222 -23.78 34.68 31.22
CA ASN A 222 -23.89 35.30 32.54
C ASN A 222 -24.03 36.83 32.44
N GLU A 223 -23.32 37.45 31.50
CA GLU A 223 -23.29 38.92 31.38
C GLU A 223 -24.33 39.43 30.40
N PHE A 224 -24.53 38.73 29.28
CA PHE A 224 -25.40 39.19 28.19
C PHE A 224 -26.69 38.38 28.03
N CYS A 225 -26.91 37.33 28.84
CA CYS A 225 -28.02 36.39 28.66
C CYS A 225 -28.12 35.89 27.20
N TYR A 226 -26.98 35.68 26.53
CA TYR A 226 -26.91 35.28 25.13
C TYR A 226 -26.44 33.83 24.98
N CYS A 227 -27.07 33.08 24.07
CA CYS A 227 -26.62 31.74 23.71
C CYS A 227 -26.10 31.70 22.28
N LEU A 228 -24.82 31.31 22.13
CA LEU A 228 -24.18 31.15 20.82
C LEU A 228 -24.87 30.13 19.91
N PHE A 229 -25.34 29.01 20.48
CA PHE A 229 -25.91 27.90 19.71
C PHE A 229 -27.39 28.11 19.35
N CYS A 230 -28.20 28.73 20.23
CA CYS A 230 -29.55 29.18 19.86
C CYS A 230 -29.53 30.41 18.93
N GLY A 231 -28.46 31.21 18.99
CA GLY A 231 -28.32 32.44 18.20
C GLY A 231 -29.18 33.60 18.69
N CYS A 232 -29.65 33.58 19.94
CA CYS A 232 -30.56 34.59 20.49
C CYS A 232 -30.12 35.09 21.88
N GLN A 233 -30.55 36.32 22.19
CA GLN A 233 -30.44 36.96 23.49
C GLN A 233 -31.77 36.83 24.25
N TYR A 234 -31.70 36.54 25.55
CA TYR A 234 -32.86 36.41 26.43
C TYR A 234 -32.98 37.63 27.36
N ASP A 235 -34.20 37.93 27.77
CA ASP A 235 -34.50 39.12 28.60
C ASP A 235 -33.95 38.99 30.03
N THR A 236 -33.92 37.77 30.58
CA THR A 236 -33.43 37.48 31.93
C THR A 236 -32.68 36.15 31.97
N MET A 237 -31.82 35.99 32.98
CA MET A 237 -31.07 34.75 33.18
C MET A 237 -31.99 33.55 33.49
N GLU A 238 -33.14 33.79 34.11
CA GLU A 238 -34.15 32.75 34.36
C GLU A 238 -34.83 32.27 33.07
N ALA A 239 -35.09 33.17 32.13
CA ALA A 239 -35.59 32.81 30.80
C ALA A 239 -34.57 31.97 30.02
N LEU A 240 -33.29 32.40 30.04
CA LEU A 240 -32.20 31.64 29.43
C LEU A 240 -32.14 30.20 29.97
N LEU A 241 -32.18 29.99 31.29
CA LEU A 241 -32.07 28.65 31.88
C LEU A 241 -33.29 27.74 31.63
N SER A 242 -34.45 28.32 31.35
CA SER A 242 -35.68 27.55 31.12
C SER A 242 -35.91 27.24 29.64
N GLU A 243 -35.47 28.11 28.73
CA GLU A 243 -35.68 27.98 27.28
C GLU A 243 -34.46 27.40 26.55
N CYS A 244 -33.24 27.60 27.05
CA CYS A 244 -32.01 27.10 26.43
C CYS A 244 -31.70 25.65 26.84
N PRO A 245 -31.51 24.71 25.89
CA PRO A 245 -31.29 23.28 26.18
C PRO A 245 -30.07 22.94 27.04
N GLY A 246 -29.00 23.72 26.97
CA GLY A 246 -27.73 23.42 27.64
C GLY A 246 -26.68 24.47 27.33
N VAL A 247 -25.40 24.30 27.74
CA VAL A 247 -24.28 25.23 27.45
C VAL A 247 -23.47 24.82 26.24
N SER A 248 -23.39 23.52 25.97
CA SER A 248 -22.59 22.95 24.90
C SER A 248 -23.36 22.85 23.58
N GLU A 249 -22.64 22.74 22.46
CA GLU A 249 -23.26 22.57 21.14
C GLU A 249 -24.05 21.27 21.06
N ASP A 250 -23.58 20.20 21.70
CA ASP A 250 -24.21 18.86 21.64
C ASP A 250 -25.59 18.80 22.34
N GLU A 251 -25.92 19.81 23.16
CA GLU A 251 -27.21 19.92 23.84
C GLU A 251 -28.29 20.64 23.00
N HIS A 252 -27.92 21.25 21.88
CA HIS A 252 -28.81 22.03 20.99
C HIS A 252 -29.05 21.34 19.65
#